data_AF-A0A7C5TGX9-F1
#
_entry.id   AF-A0A7C5TGX9-F1
#
_cell.length_a   1.000
_cell.length_b   1.000
_cell.length_c   1.000
_cell.angle_alpha   90.00
_cell.angle_beta   90.00
_cell.angle_gamma   90.00
#
_symmetry.space_group_name_H-M   'P 1'
#
loop_
_entity.id
_entity.type
_entity.pdbx_description
1 polymer ?
#
loop_
_entity_poly.entity_id
_entity_poly.type
_entity_poly.pdbx_seq_one_letter_code
_entity_poly.pdbx_strand_id
1 'polypeptide(L)'
;MPQVSALDVNIAGLNRRLSDVIDTVRNLIAHHSEGLNRFIENFERELANGTVNVDDYCNNAKDLIGDEIQNLNNLAQVEGKGQVLKGTLLTLMEVLRRYGLLKPEEVEELEAELENVNDVNELLTAINGAYGMLASLLHRVACEQEDTNVRYSLVLLAESLINSSLGASLPAIAYFLASLAIAHGRKDIATGLTKKIGDDLEQMVSFSCGVVKAAKFLEGRGIYLSGEDTLIARYGNNY
;
A
#
# COMPACT_ATOMS: atom_id res chain seq x y z
N MET A 1 5.88 -2.51 34.38
CA MET A 1 4.85 -2.76 33.36
C MET A 1 5.53 -2.58 32.01
N PRO A 2 5.43 -3.52 31.06
CA PRO A 2 5.93 -3.29 29.72
C PRO A 2 5.13 -2.14 29.11
N GLN A 3 5.81 -1.12 28.58
CA GLN A 3 5.16 -0.11 27.75
C GLN A 3 4.63 -0.82 26.51
N VAL A 4 3.31 -0.96 26.44
CA VAL A 4 2.61 -1.35 25.21
C VAL A 4 2.89 -0.22 24.21
N SER A 5 3.57 -0.52 23.11
CA SER A 5 3.90 0.50 22.13
C SER A 5 2.60 1.00 21.47
N ALA A 6 2.57 2.24 20.99
CA ALA A 6 1.41 2.75 20.23
C ALA A 6 1.06 1.82 19.03
N LEU A 7 2.07 1.14 18.49
CA LEU A 7 1.91 0.09 17.48
C LEU A 7 1.10 -1.13 17.96
N ASP A 8 1.30 -1.60 19.19
CA ASP A 8 0.61 -2.80 19.72
C ASP A 8 -0.89 -2.54 19.94
N VAL A 9 -1.27 -1.30 20.29
CA VAL A 9 -2.68 -0.87 20.40
C VAL A 9 -3.35 -0.85 19.01
N ASN A 10 -2.59 -0.51 17.97
CA ASN A 10 -3.09 -0.40 16.59
C ASN A 10 -3.27 -1.76 15.90
N ILE A 11 -2.48 -2.78 16.26
CA ILE A 11 -2.66 -4.15 15.73
C ILE A 11 -4.05 -4.71 16.14
N ALA A 12 -4.50 -4.45 17.36
CA ALA A 12 -5.85 -4.81 17.80
C ALA A 12 -6.96 -4.03 17.07
N GLY A 13 -6.69 -2.79 16.66
CA GLY A 13 -7.59 -1.96 15.84
C GLY A 13 -7.62 -2.34 14.36
N LEU A 14 -6.54 -2.94 13.83
CA LEU A 14 -6.44 -3.45 12.45
C LEU A 14 -6.98 -4.87 12.26
N ASN A 15 -7.33 -5.57 13.34
CA ASN A 15 -8.18 -6.76 13.29
C ASN A 15 -9.64 -6.46 12.84
N ARG A 16 -9.90 -5.29 12.24
CA ARG A 16 -11.05 -5.06 11.37
C ARG A 16 -10.97 -6.00 10.17
N ARG A 17 -12.13 -6.31 9.57
CA ARG A 17 -12.25 -7.31 8.50
C ARG A 17 -11.28 -6.96 7.36
N LEU A 18 -10.56 -7.95 6.84
CA LEU A 18 -9.62 -7.82 5.71
C LEU A 18 -10.21 -7.00 4.54
N SER A 19 -11.52 -7.11 4.30
CA SER A 19 -12.28 -6.30 3.34
C SER A 19 -12.10 -4.80 3.56
N ASP A 20 -12.20 -4.31 4.78
CA ASP A 20 -12.17 -2.87 5.09
C ASP A 20 -10.80 -2.27 4.78
N VAL A 21 -9.74 -3.06 5.01
CA VAL A 21 -8.35 -2.69 4.71
C VAL A 21 -8.12 -2.67 3.20
N ILE A 22 -8.59 -3.71 2.50
CA ILE A 22 -8.55 -3.80 1.04
C ILE A 22 -9.28 -2.61 0.40
N ASP A 23 -10.50 -2.30 0.85
CA ASP A 23 -11.30 -1.19 0.33
C ASP A 23 -10.62 0.15 0.58
N THR A 24 -9.95 0.31 1.72
CA THR A 24 -9.18 1.52 2.02
C THR A 24 -8.04 1.69 1.02
N VAL A 25 -7.24 0.63 0.78
CA VAL A 25 -6.12 0.68 -0.18
C VAL A 25 -6.63 0.86 -1.61
N ARG A 26 -7.74 0.20 -1.98
CA ARG A 26 -8.43 0.39 -3.26
C ARG A 26 -8.78 1.86 -3.49
N ASN A 27 -9.43 2.48 -2.50
CA ASN A 27 -9.86 3.86 -2.60
C ASN A 27 -8.68 4.83 -2.69
N LEU A 28 -7.52 4.49 -2.11
CA LEU A 28 -6.28 5.27 -2.28
C LEU A 28 -5.70 5.13 -3.69
N ILE A 29 -5.61 3.89 -4.20
CA ILE A 29 -5.03 3.60 -5.52
C ILE A 29 -5.91 4.20 -6.64
N ALA A 30 -7.23 4.11 -6.50
CA ALA A 30 -8.18 4.50 -7.54
C ALA A 30 -8.88 5.84 -7.26
N HIS A 31 -8.41 6.62 -6.27
CA HIS A 31 -9.10 7.83 -5.77
C HIS A 31 -9.49 8.82 -6.87
N HIS A 32 -8.62 8.96 -7.89
CA HIS A 32 -8.78 9.91 -8.99
C HIS A 32 -8.91 9.25 -10.36
N SER A 33 -9.22 7.95 -10.40
CA SER A 33 -9.22 7.19 -11.66
C SER A 33 -10.44 6.27 -11.79
N GLU A 34 -11.39 6.69 -12.62
CA GLU A 34 -12.49 5.81 -13.06
C GLU A 34 -11.98 4.60 -13.86
N GLY A 35 -10.85 4.75 -14.56
CA GLY A 35 -10.19 3.67 -15.30
C GLY A 35 -9.73 2.55 -14.36
N LEU A 36 -8.96 2.90 -13.32
CA LEU A 36 -8.51 1.98 -12.28
C LEU A 36 -9.66 1.38 -11.49
N ASN A 37 -10.68 2.17 -11.14
CA ASN A 37 -11.86 1.64 -10.46
C ASN A 37 -12.54 0.54 -11.30
N ARG A 38 -12.86 0.82 -12.57
CA ARG A 38 -13.47 -0.17 -13.47
C ARG A 38 -12.59 -1.39 -13.70
N PHE A 39 -11.27 -1.19 -13.79
CA PHE A 39 -10.31 -2.27 -13.94
C PHE A 39 -10.32 -3.22 -12.74
N ILE A 40 -10.34 -2.67 -11.52
CA ILE A 40 -10.43 -3.46 -10.28
C ILE A 40 -11.78 -4.16 -10.18
N GLU A 41 -12.89 -3.48 -10.49
CA GLU A 41 -14.23 -4.09 -10.49
C GLU A 41 -14.35 -5.27 -11.46
N ASN A 42 -13.78 -5.11 -12.66
CA ASN A 42 -13.74 -6.18 -13.65
C ASN A 42 -12.95 -7.38 -13.11
N PHE A 43 -11.79 -7.13 -12.49
CA PHE A 43 -10.98 -8.18 -11.87
C PHE A 43 -11.74 -8.94 -10.81
N GLU A 44 -12.36 -8.24 -9.84
CA GLU A 44 -13.13 -8.87 -8.76
C GLU A 44 -14.30 -9.72 -9.30
N ARG A 45 -15.02 -9.20 -10.30
CA ARG A 45 -16.12 -9.93 -10.94
C ARG A 45 -15.63 -11.19 -11.65
N GLU A 46 -14.55 -11.10 -12.40
CA GLU A 46 -13.97 -12.25 -13.09
C GLU A 46 -13.33 -13.25 -12.12
N LEU A 47 -12.79 -12.76 -11.00
CA LEU A 47 -12.23 -13.57 -9.93
C LEU A 47 -13.33 -14.42 -9.28
N ALA A 48 -14.48 -13.80 -8.99
CA ALA A 48 -15.67 -14.46 -8.49
C ALA A 48 -16.24 -15.49 -9.48
N ASN A 49 -16.15 -15.21 -10.78
CA ASN A 49 -16.61 -16.12 -11.84
C ASN A 49 -15.57 -17.20 -12.21
N GLY A 50 -14.35 -17.11 -11.70
CA GLY A 50 -13.27 -18.03 -12.03
C GLY A 50 -12.64 -17.83 -13.41
N THR A 51 -12.84 -16.68 -14.05
CA THR A 51 -12.46 -16.42 -15.46
C THR A 51 -11.23 -15.53 -15.62
N VAL A 52 -10.56 -15.14 -14.53
CA VAL A 52 -9.37 -14.27 -14.57
C VAL A 52 -8.26 -14.88 -15.43
N ASN A 53 -7.77 -14.10 -16.39
CA ASN A 53 -6.54 -14.37 -17.12
C ASN A 53 -5.43 -13.42 -16.65
N VAL A 54 -4.41 -13.98 -15.98
CA VAL A 54 -3.29 -13.22 -15.42
C VAL A 54 -2.54 -12.43 -16.51
N ASP A 55 -2.37 -13.00 -17.70
CA ASP A 55 -1.63 -12.35 -18.78
C ASP A 55 -2.34 -11.08 -19.26
N ASP A 56 -3.66 -11.17 -19.41
CA ASP A 56 -4.50 -10.06 -19.86
C ASP A 56 -4.47 -8.93 -18.81
N TYR A 57 -4.62 -9.24 -17.52
CA TYR A 57 -4.57 -8.21 -16.48
C TYR A 57 -3.20 -7.54 -16.36
N CYS A 58 -2.10 -8.28 -16.52
CA CYS A 58 -0.77 -7.67 -16.50
C CYS A 58 -0.50 -6.76 -17.71
N ASN A 59 -1.03 -7.10 -18.89
CA ASN A 59 -0.90 -6.25 -20.07
C ASN A 59 -1.80 -5.02 -19.98
N ASN A 60 -3.08 -5.23 -19.64
CA ASN A 60 -4.05 -4.15 -19.46
C ASN A 60 -3.64 -3.17 -18.35
N ALA A 61 -3.01 -3.66 -17.26
CA ALA A 61 -2.48 -2.79 -16.21
C ALA A 61 -1.40 -1.84 -16.75
N LYS A 62 -0.51 -2.30 -17.64
CA LYS A 62 0.55 -1.45 -18.22
C LYS A 62 -0.05 -0.33 -19.06
N ASP A 63 -0.99 -0.68 -19.92
CA ASP A 63 -1.67 0.28 -20.80
C ASP A 63 -2.44 1.32 -19.96
N LEU A 64 -3.19 0.83 -18.97
CA LEU A 64 -3.95 1.67 -18.05
C LEU A 64 -3.05 2.60 -17.22
N ILE A 65 -1.93 2.12 -16.69
CA ILE A 65 -0.96 2.98 -15.97
C ILE A 65 -0.46 4.10 -16.88
N GLY A 66 -0.17 3.80 -18.16
CA GLY A 66 0.24 4.80 -19.13
C GLY A 66 -0.83 5.88 -19.34
N ASP A 67 -2.07 5.45 -19.54
CA ASP A 67 -3.22 6.35 -19.71
C ASP A 67 -3.49 7.19 -18.46
N GLU A 68 -3.35 6.60 -17.27
CA GLU A 68 -3.57 7.31 -16.00
C GLU A 68 -2.50 8.33 -15.68
N ILE A 69 -1.23 8.05 -15.99
CA ILE A 69 -0.16 9.05 -15.90
C ILE A 69 -0.50 10.24 -16.82
N GLN A 70 -1.00 9.96 -18.03
CA GLN A 70 -1.40 11.01 -18.96
C GLN A 70 -2.61 11.79 -18.45
N ASN A 71 -3.62 11.12 -17.90
CA ASN A 71 -4.83 11.74 -17.35
C ASN A 71 -4.51 12.59 -16.12
N LEU A 72 -3.67 12.11 -15.21
CA LEU A 72 -3.21 12.89 -14.06
C LEU A 72 -2.46 14.15 -14.50
N ASN A 73 -1.63 14.06 -15.54
CA ASN A 73 -0.97 15.24 -16.11
C ASN A 73 -1.98 16.22 -16.71
N ASN A 74 -3.08 15.75 -17.31
CA ASN A 74 -4.13 16.61 -17.85
C ASN A 74 -4.99 17.24 -16.74
N LEU A 75 -5.40 16.49 -15.71
CA LEU A 75 -6.09 17.00 -14.52
C LEU A 75 -5.26 18.07 -13.79
N ALA A 76 -3.95 17.82 -13.67
CA ALA A 76 -3.00 18.77 -13.11
C ALA A 76 -2.89 20.08 -13.92
N GLN A 77 -3.20 20.09 -15.22
CA GLN A 77 -3.26 21.31 -16.02
C GLN A 77 -4.53 22.13 -15.75
N VAL A 78 -5.62 21.49 -15.31
CA VAL A 78 -6.93 22.13 -15.07
C VAL A 78 -7.07 22.61 -13.63
N GLU A 79 -6.75 21.77 -12.64
CA GLU A 79 -6.89 22.06 -11.20
C GLU A 79 -5.57 22.50 -10.54
N GLY A 80 -4.45 22.34 -11.24
CA GLY A 80 -3.11 22.55 -10.70
C GLY A 80 -2.61 21.30 -9.96
N LYS A 81 -1.45 20.78 -10.39
CA LYS A 81 -0.83 19.55 -9.84
C LYS A 81 -0.75 19.53 -8.30
N GLY A 82 -0.45 20.68 -7.68
CA GLY A 82 -0.38 20.80 -6.23
C GLY A 82 -1.70 20.54 -5.52
N GLN A 83 -2.84 20.97 -6.07
CA GLN A 83 -4.15 20.76 -5.42
C GLN A 83 -4.55 19.29 -5.41
N VAL A 84 -4.35 18.58 -6.53
CA VAL A 84 -4.63 17.13 -6.64
C VAL A 84 -3.79 16.35 -5.62
N LEU A 85 -2.50 16.67 -5.53
CA LEU A 85 -1.59 16.00 -4.58
C LEU A 85 -1.95 16.33 -3.12
N LYS A 86 -2.35 17.57 -2.80
CA LYS A 86 -2.88 17.92 -1.47
C LYS A 86 -4.10 17.07 -1.12
N GLY A 87 -5.08 16.96 -2.01
CA GLY A 87 -6.28 16.15 -1.78
C GLY A 87 -5.95 14.67 -1.52
N THR A 88 -4.99 14.12 -2.25
CA THR A 88 -4.48 12.76 -2.03
C THR A 88 -3.84 12.64 -0.64
N LEU A 89 -3.00 13.60 -0.25
CA LEU A 89 -2.32 13.58 1.04
C LEU A 89 -3.28 13.71 2.22
N LEU A 90 -4.30 14.57 2.13
CA LEU A 90 -5.35 14.69 3.14
C LEU A 90 -6.11 13.36 3.33
N THR A 91 -6.44 12.70 2.22
CA THR A 91 -7.07 11.37 2.26
C THR A 91 -6.16 10.34 2.95
N LEU A 92 -4.86 10.37 2.66
CA LEU A 92 -3.88 9.51 3.33
C LEU A 92 -3.76 9.80 4.82
N MET A 93 -3.72 11.06 5.23
CA MET A 93 -3.64 11.47 6.64
C MET A 93 -4.84 10.97 7.44
N GLU A 94 -6.05 11.08 6.88
CA GLU A 94 -7.26 10.55 7.50
C GLU A 94 -7.22 9.02 7.64
N VAL A 95 -6.65 8.33 6.64
CA VAL A 95 -6.42 6.88 6.71
C VAL A 95 -5.43 6.54 7.84
N LEU A 96 -4.29 7.24 7.90
CA LEU A 96 -3.29 7.04 8.96
C LEU A 96 -3.89 7.28 10.34
N ARG A 97 -4.73 8.32 10.50
CA ARG A 97 -5.47 8.63 11.72
C ARG A 97 -6.43 7.50 12.10
N ARG A 98 -7.20 7.00 11.14
CA ARG A 98 -8.16 5.89 11.36
C ARG A 98 -7.49 4.61 11.85
N TYR A 99 -6.22 4.42 11.52
CA TYR A 99 -5.38 3.31 11.96
C TYR A 99 -4.46 3.65 13.13
N GLY A 100 -4.62 4.84 13.73
CA GLY A 100 -3.89 5.29 14.92
C GLY A 100 -2.40 5.57 14.69
N LEU A 101 -1.97 5.74 13.43
CA LEU A 101 -0.61 6.16 13.08
C LEU A 101 -0.41 7.67 13.23
N LEU A 102 -1.49 8.43 13.10
CA LEU A 102 -1.53 9.86 13.43
C LEU A 102 -2.57 10.09 14.52
N LYS A 103 -2.25 10.98 15.45
CA LYS A 103 -3.21 11.52 16.41
C LYS A 103 -4.09 12.58 15.73
N PRO A 104 -5.31 12.83 16.24
CA PRO A 104 -6.16 13.90 15.70
C PRO A 104 -5.45 15.25 15.63
N GLU A 105 -4.68 15.60 16.68
CA GLU A 105 -3.96 16.87 16.74
C GLU A 105 -2.84 16.96 15.70
N GLU A 106 -2.16 15.84 15.41
CA GLU A 106 -1.12 15.76 14.38
C GLU A 106 -1.73 15.93 12.97
N VAL A 107 -2.96 15.46 12.74
CA VAL A 107 -3.68 15.70 11.48
C VAL A 107 -4.04 17.18 11.33
N GLU A 108 -4.60 17.80 12.38
CA GLU A 108 -4.96 19.23 12.34
C GLU A 108 -3.74 20.14 12.09
N GLU A 109 -2.60 19.84 12.72
CA GLU A 109 -1.33 20.57 12.50
C GLU A 109 -0.84 20.43 11.05
N LEU A 110 -0.78 19.19 10.53
CA LEU A 110 -0.35 18.93 9.16
C LEU A 110 -1.32 19.53 8.12
N GLU A 111 -2.63 19.54 8.38
CA GLU A 111 -3.62 20.20 7.52
C GLU A 111 -3.35 21.71 7.41
N ALA A 112 -3.04 22.36 8.53
CA ALA A 112 -2.70 23.79 8.56
C ALA A 112 -1.38 24.09 7.84
N GLU A 113 -0.37 23.21 7.98
CA GLU A 113 0.89 23.34 7.25
C GLU A 113 0.68 23.19 5.73
N LEU A 114 -0.15 22.23 5.31
CA LEU A 114 -0.44 21.93 3.91
C LEU A 114 -1.20 23.04 3.18
N GLU A 115 -1.92 23.91 3.87
CA GLU A 115 -2.61 25.06 3.26
C GLU A 115 -1.64 25.88 2.40
N ASN A 116 -0.40 26.06 2.87
CA ASN A 116 0.61 26.91 2.25
C ASN A 116 1.58 26.18 1.31
N VAL A 117 1.64 24.85 1.33
CA VAL A 117 2.60 24.05 0.54
C VAL A 117 2.11 23.86 -0.90
N ASN A 118 2.68 24.53 -1.89
CA ASN A 118 2.32 24.29 -3.30
C ASN A 118 3.43 23.59 -4.11
N ASP A 119 4.55 23.24 -3.46
CA ASP A 119 5.65 22.53 -4.10
C ASP A 119 5.25 21.07 -4.37
N VAL A 120 5.31 20.68 -5.64
CA VAL A 120 4.91 19.35 -6.11
C VAL A 120 5.84 18.26 -5.57
N ASN A 121 7.14 18.53 -5.44
CA ASN A 121 8.09 17.54 -4.96
C ASN A 121 7.94 17.31 -3.46
N GLU A 122 7.66 18.37 -2.70
CA GLU A 122 7.36 18.28 -1.27
C GLU A 122 6.10 17.44 -1.03
N LEU A 123 5.02 17.70 -1.78
CA LEU A 123 3.77 16.95 -1.69
C LEU A 123 3.96 15.47 -2.10
N LEU A 124 4.71 15.19 -3.17
CA LEU A 124 5.03 13.81 -3.57
C LEU A 124 5.84 13.08 -2.49
N THR A 125 6.81 13.75 -1.88
CA THR A 125 7.61 13.18 -0.79
C THR A 125 6.74 12.82 0.41
N ALA A 126 5.82 13.71 0.79
CA ALA A 126 4.87 13.46 1.87
C ALA A 126 3.92 12.29 1.57
N ILE A 127 3.38 12.21 0.34
CA ILE A 127 2.54 11.09 -0.11
C ILE A 127 3.32 9.77 -0.05
N ASN A 128 4.55 9.74 -0.56
CA ASN A 128 5.39 8.54 -0.55
C ASN A 128 5.71 8.10 0.90
N GLY A 129 6.00 9.05 1.78
CA GLY A 129 6.18 8.79 3.20
C GLY A 129 4.94 8.18 3.86
N ALA A 130 3.75 8.74 3.59
CA ALA A 130 2.49 8.22 4.11
C ALA A 130 2.19 6.78 3.63
N TYR A 131 2.45 6.48 2.36
CA TYR A 131 2.36 5.11 1.84
C TYR A 131 3.33 4.15 2.56
N GLY A 132 4.57 4.56 2.78
CA GLY A 132 5.56 3.77 3.52
C GLY A 132 5.16 3.51 4.97
N MET A 133 4.57 4.48 5.66
CA MET A 133 4.05 4.32 7.02
C MET A 133 2.91 3.29 7.07
N LEU A 134 1.94 3.41 6.16
CA LEU A 134 0.81 2.48 6.09
C LEU A 134 1.30 1.06 5.75
N ALA A 135 2.23 0.92 4.80
CA ALA A 135 2.82 -0.37 4.47
C ALA A 135 3.55 -1.02 5.65
N SER A 136 4.30 -0.23 6.41
CA SER A 136 5.02 -0.70 7.61
C SER A 136 4.05 -1.24 8.67
N LEU A 137 2.91 -0.58 8.86
CA LEU A 137 1.86 -1.05 9.75
C LEU A 137 1.24 -2.36 9.25
N LEU A 138 0.89 -2.42 7.96
CA LEU A 138 0.31 -3.62 7.35
C LEU A 138 1.25 -4.83 7.47
N HIS A 139 2.55 -4.66 7.21
CA HIS A 139 3.54 -5.72 7.40
C HIS A 139 3.56 -6.26 8.84
N ARG A 140 3.55 -5.36 9.83
CA ARG A 140 3.58 -5.77 11.24
C ARG A 140 2.34 -6.54 11.64
N VAL A 141 1.17 -6.06 11.22
CA VAL A 141 -0.11 -6.74 11.46
C VAL A 141 -0.12 -8.10 10.76
N ALA A 142 0.24 -8.13 9.48
CA ALA A 142 0.22 -9.34 8.65
C ALA A 142 1.04 -10.46 9.28
N CYS A 143 2.26 -10.15 9.71
CA CYS A 143 3.20 -11.14 10.22
C CYS A 143 2.88 -11.68 11.62
N GLU A 144 1.84 -11.14 12.27
CA GLU A 144 1.26 -11.71 13.49
C GLU A 144 -0.01 -12.53 13.23
N GLN A 145 -0.57 -12.50 12.02
CA GLN A 145 -1.79 -13.24 11.70
C GLN A 145 -1.53 -14.74 11.66
N GLU A 146 -2.37 -15.52 12.34
CA GLU A 146 -2.34 -17.00 12.25
C GLU A 146 -2.94 -17.50 10.93
N ASP A 147 -3.99 -16.84 10.44
CA ASP A 147 -4.62 -17.17 9.16
C ASP A 147 -3.66 -16.82 8.01
N THR A 148 -3.33 -17.83 7.20
CA THR A 148 -2.37 -17.70 6.10
C THR A 148 -2.89 -16.81 4.98
N ASN A 149 -4.19 -16.84 4.67
CA ASN A 149 -4.76 -15.98 3.63
C ASN A 149 -4.77 -14.52 4.10
N VAL A 150 -5.17 -14.26 5.35
CA VAL A 150 -5.11 -12.90 5.91
C VAL A 150 -3.67 -12.38 5.92
N ARG A 151 -2.70 -13.20 6.38
CA ARG A 151 -1.27 -12.85 6.32
C ARG A 151 -0.84 -12.48 4.91
N TYR A 152 -1.14 -13.32 3.92
CA TYR A 152 -0.66 -13.13 2.54
C TYR A 152 -1.31 -11.90 1.91
N SER A 153 -2.63 -11.73 2.07
CA SER A 153 -3.31 -10.54 1.58
C SER A 153 -2.74 -9.25 2.16
N LEU A 154 -2.50 -9.20 3.48
CA LEU A 154 -1.97 -7.99 4.11
C LEU A 154 -0.52 -7.70 3.73
N VAL A 155 0.34 -8.72 3.59
CA VAL A 155 1.70 -8.51 3.05
C VAL A 155 1.64 -7.98 1.62
N LEU A 156 0.80 -8.56 0.77
CA LEU A 156 0.65 -8.10 -0.62
C LEU A 156 0.12 -6.67 -0.71
N LEU A 157 -0.78 -6.24 0.18
CA LEU A 157 -1.18 -4.83 0.27
C LEU A 157 -0.03 -3.93 0.70
N ALA A 158 0.76 -4.35 1.69
CA ALA A 158 1.94 -3.60 2.11
C ALA A 158 2.93 -3.42 0.95
N GLU A 159 3.18 -4.48 0.17
CA GLU A 159 4.02 -4.42 -1.02
C GLU A 159 3.45 -3.52 -2.10
N SER A 160 2.13 -3.52 -2.30
CA SER A 160 1.48 -2.59 -3.21
C SER A 160 1.80 -1.14 -2.84
N LEU A 161 1.64 -0.78 -1.57
CA LEU A 161 1.87 0.58 -1.08
C LEU A 161 3.34 0.99 -1.16
N ILE A 162 4.27 0.07 -0.84
CA ILE A 162 5.70 0.33 -1.00
C ILE A 162 6.03 0.61 -2.46
N ASN A 163 5.57 -0.24 -3.37
CA ASN A 163 5.84 -0.04 -4.80
C ASN A 163 5.18 1.25 -5.32
N SER A 164 4.03 1.66 -4.77
CA SER A 164 3.46 2.98 -5.03
C SER A 164 4.37 4.11 -4.55
N SER A 165 4.93 4.03 -3.34
CA SER A 165 5.87 5.05 -2.81
C SER A 165 7.16 5.17 -3.62
N LEU A 166 7.56 4.09 -4.31
CA LEU A 166 8.75 4.04 -5.17
C LEU A 166 8.45 4.42 -6.62
N GLY A 167 7.20 4.77 -6.96
CA GLY A 167 6.80 5.02 -8.34
C GLY A 167 6.78 3.78 -9.25
N ALA A 168 6.89 2.58 -8.67
CA ALA A 168 6.84 1.30 -9.36
C ALA A 168 5.38 0.85 -9.58
N SER A 169 4.66 1.55 -10.45
CA SER A 169 3.21 1.40 -10.61
C SER A 169 2.75 0.00 -11.01
N LEU A 170 3.49 -0.70 -11.90
CA LEU A 170 3.09 -2.04 -12.35
C LEU A 170 3.23 -3.09 -11.22
N PRO A 171 4.37 -3.19 -10.50
CA PRO A 171 4.45 -3.96 -9.27
C PRO A 171 3.37 -3.61 -8.25
N ALA A 172 3.09 -2.31 -8.04
CA ALA A 172 2.06 -1.88 -7.11
C ALA A 172 0.68 -2.48 -7.43
N ILE A 173 0.22 -2.33 -8.67
CA ILE A 173 -1.07 -2.88 -9.10
C ILE A 173 -1.06 -4.42 -9.06
N ALA A 174 0.01 -5.08 -9.50
CA ALA A 174 0.10 -6.53 -9.49
C ALA A 174 0.00 -7.09 -8.05
N TYR A 175 0.65 -6.45 -7.08
CA TYR A 175 0.56 -6.80 -5.68
C TYR A 175 -0.84 -6.55 -5.09
N PHE A 176 -1.47 -5.44 -5.44
CA PHE A 176 -2.85 -5.16 -5.02
C PHE A 176 -3.84 -6.23 -5.54
N LEU A 177 -3.79 -6.56 -6.84
CA LEU A 177 -4.62 -7.60 -7.44
C LEU A 177 -4.32 -8.99 -6.85
N ALA A 178 -3.06 -9.28 -6.56
CA ALA A 178 -2.67 -10.52 -5.90
C ALA A 178 -3.27 -10.61 -4.48
N SER A 179 -3.32 -9.49 -3.75
CA SER A 179 -3.97 -9.44 -2.44
C SER A 179 -5.47 -9.76 -2.52
N LEU A 180 -6.17 -9.16 -3.50
CA LEU A 180 -7.57 -9.46 -3.80
C LEU A 180 -7.79 -10.93 -4.13
N ALA A 181 -6.91 -11.50 -4.95
CA ALA A 181 -6.95 -12.92 -5.30
C ALA A 181 -6.83 -13.83 -4.08
N ILE A 182 -5.88 -13.56 -3.17
CA ILE A 182 -5.76 -14.31 -1.91
C ILE A 182 -7.00 -14.15 -1.04
N ALA A 183 -7.57 -12.95 -0.92
CA ALA A 183 -8.76 -12.69 -0.12
C ALA A 183 -9.98 -13.50 -0.62
N HIS A 184 -10.01 -13.83 -1.92
CA HIS A 184 -11.02 -14.70 -2.54
C HIS A 184 -10.61 -16.19 -2.58
N GLY A 185 -9.52 -16.58 -1.91
CA GLY A 185 -9.04 -17.96 -1.89
C GLY A 185 -8.37 -18.43 -3.19
N ARG A 186 -8.02 -17.51 -4.10
CA ARG A 186 -7.43 -17.78 -5.42
C ARG A 186 -5.92 -17.59 -5.41
N LYS A 187 -5.23 -18.42 -4.62
CA LYS A 187 -3.76 -18.40 -4.49
C LYS A 187 -3.03 -18.68 -5.80
N ASP A 188 -3.63 -19.46 -6.69
CA ASP A 188 -3.13 -19.72 -8.04
C ASP A 188 -2.99 -18.42 -8.86
N ILE A 189 -4.01 -17.56 -8.82
CA ILE A 189 -4.01 -16.26 -9.51
C ILE A 189 -3.00 -15.31 -8.86
N ALA A 190 -2.97 -15.24 -7.53
CA ALA A 190 -2.00 -14.42 -6.81
C ALA A 190 -0.55 -14.79 -7.15
N THR A 191 -0.25 -16.09 -7.18
CA THR A 191 1.08 -16.61 -7.57
C THR A 191 1.41 -16.26 -9.02
N GLY A 192 0.43 -16.36 -9.92
CA GLY A 192 0.59 -15.95 -11.31
C GLY A 192 0.95 -14.48 -11.43
N LEU A 193 0.23 -13.60 -10.72
CA LEU A 193 0.44 -12.15 -10.73
C LEU A 193 1.81 -11.77 -10.17
N THR A 194 2.23 -12.32 -9.02
CA THR A 194 3.56 -12.02 -8.46
C THR A 194 4.68 -12.52 -9.37
N LYS A 195 4.50 -13.69 -10.00
CA LYS A 195 5.50 -14.23 -10.94
C LYS A 195 5.70 -13.33 -12.17
N LYS A 196 4.66 -12.60 -12.60
CA LYS A 196 4.75 -11.66 -13.73
C LYS A 196 5.62 -10.45 -13.45
N ILE A 197 5.78 -10.10 -12.18
CA ILE A 197 6.68 -9.02 -11.74
C ILE A 197 8.04 -9.56 -11.24
N GLY A 198 8.29 -10.86 -11.43
CA GLY A 198 9.57 -11.49 -11.11
C GLY A 198 9.68 -12.07 -9.69
N ASP A 199 8.59 -12.03 -8.92
CA ASP A 199 8.60 -12.44 -7.52
C ASP A 199 7.92 -13.79 -7.27
N ASP A 200 8.45 -14.51 -6.28
CA ASP A 200 7.83 -15.71 -5.73
C ASP A 200 7.00 -15.35 -4.49
N LEU A 201 5.71 -15.68 -4.51
CA LEU A 201 4.75 -15.30 -3.47
C LEU A 201 5.18 -15.81 -2.08
N GLU A 202 5.61 -17.07 -1.98
CA GLU A 202 5.96 -17.72 -0.72
C GLU A 202 7.23 -17.12 -0.12
N GLN A 203 8.26 -16.97 -0.96
CA GLN A 203 9.54 -16.41 -0.58
C GLN A 203 9.40 -14.94 -0.18
N MET A 204 8.62 -14.17 -0.93
CA MET A 204 8.35 -12.76 -0.67
C MET A 204 7.66 -12.58 0.70
N VAL A 205 6.61 -13.34 0.97
CA VAL A 205 5.89 -13.26 2.26
C VAL A 205 6.80 -13.69 3.42
N SER A 206 7.55 -14.78 3.24
CA SER A 206 8.50 -15.27 4.24
C SER A 206 9.60 -14.26 4.54
N PHE A 207 10.14 -13.61 3.51
CA PHE A 207 11.16 -12.58 3.65
C PHE A 207 10.61 -11.36 4.40
N SER A 208 9.44 -10.86 3.99
CA SER A 208 8.78 -9.71 4.62
C SER A 208 8.58 -9.93 6.13
N CYS A 209 8.10 -11.11 6.51
CA CYS A 209 7.94 -11.44 7.92
C CYS A 209 9.25 -11.72 8.66
N GLY A 210 10.28 -12.21 7.97
CA GLY A 210 11.63 -12.29 8.50
C GLY A 210 12.19 -10.91 8.87
N VAL A 211 12.00 -9.92 7.99
CA VAL A 211 12.42 -8.53 8.21
C VAL A 211 11.65 -7.91 9.38
N VAL A 212 10.32 -8.07 9.44
CA VAL A 212 9.52 -7.59 10.59
C VAL A 212 9.99 -8.18 11.90
N LYS A 213 10.30 -9.49 11.92
CA LYS A 213 10.80 -10.15 13.13
C LYS A 213 12.18 -9.62 13.55
N ALA A 214 13.06 -9.37 12.59
CA ALA A 214 14.36 -8.75 12.84
C ALA A 214 14.22 -7.32 13.38
N ALA A 215 13.33 -6.52 12.79
CA ALA A 215 13.03 -5.16 13.24
C ALA A 215 12.54 -5.16 14.70
N LYS A 216 11.53 -5.98 15.04
CA LYS A 216 11.03 -6.11 16.41
C LYS A 216 12.11 -6.52 17.41
N PHE A 217 13.01 -7.41 17.00
CA PHE A 217 14.13 -7.85 17.83
C PHE A 217 15.14 -6.71 18.10
N LEU A 218 15.43 -5.89 17.10
CA LEU A 218 16.29 -4.71 17.25
C LEU A 218 15.62 -3.63 18.12
N GLU A 219 14.32 -3.41 17.95
CA GLU A 219 13.53 -2.47 18.77
C GLU A 219 13.54 -2.87 20.25
N GLY A 220 13.43 -4.17 20.53
CA GLY A 220 13.57 -4.72 21.88
C GLY A 220 14.95 -4.48 22.52
N ARG A 221 15.93 -3.99 21.75
CA ARG A 221 17.27 -3.60 22.19
C ARG A 221 17.52 -2.10 22.09
N GLY A 222 16.47 -1.31 21.86
CA GLY A 222 16.58 0.14 21.70
C GLY A 222 17.16 0.60 20.36
N ILE A 223 17.22 -0.30 19.37
CA ILE A 223 17.66 0.02 18.00
C ILE A 223 16.40 0.13 17.14
N TYR A 224 16.09 1.35 16.72
CA TYR A 224 14.95 1.63 15.86
C TYR A 224 15.44 1.73 14.42
N LEU A 225 14.93 0.85 13.56
CA LEU A 225 15.14 0.96 12.12
C LEU A 225 14.24 2.07 11.57
N SER A 226 14.81 2.95 10.76
CA SER A 226 14.00 3.86 9.97
C SER A 226 13.24 3.08 8.88
N GLY A 227 12.15 3.65 8.36
CA GLY A 227 11.48 3.09 7.19
C GLY A 227 12.43 3.00 5.98
N GLU A 228 13.36 3.95 5.88
CA GLU A 228 14.41 4.02 4.86
C GLU A 228 15.38 2.83 4.95
N ASP A 229 15.85 2.48 6.15
CA ASP A 229 16.73 1.32 6.37
C ASP A 229 16.08 0.00 5.92
N THR A 230 14.75 -0.09 6.07
CA THR A 230 13.97 -1.28 5.72
C THR A 230 13.80 -1.40 4.19
N LEU A 231 13.57 -0.28 3.51
CA LEU A 231 13.52 -0.22 2.05
C LEU A 231 14.89 -0.51 1.43
N ILE A 232 15.96 0.05 2.01
CA ILE A 232 17.34 -0.20 1.57
C ILE A 232 17.72 -1.66 1.72
N ALA A 233 17.34 -2.31 2.82
CA ALA A 233 17.63 -3.73 3.04
C ALA A 233 16.92 -4.65 2.03
N ARG A 234 15.70 -4.29 1.61
CA ARG A 234 14.88 -5.12 0.72
C ARG A 234 15.23 -4.90 -0.74
N TYR A 235 15.42 -3.66 -1.12
CA TYR A 235 15.54 -3.32 -2.52
C TYR A 235 16.98 -2.81 -2.86
N GLY A 236 17.76 -2.26 -1.92
CA GLY A 236 19.15 -1.77 -2.15
C GLY A 236 19.34 -0.25 -2.00
N ASN A 237 20.36 0.37 -2.58
CA ASN A 237 20.61 1.83 -2.43
C ASN A 237 19.97 2.73 -3.52
N ASN A 238 19.21 2.18 -4.47
CA ASN A 238 18.70 2.91 -5.65
C ASN A 238 17.18 3.19 -5.55
N TYR A 239 16.66 3.44 -4.35
CA TYR A 239 15.26 3.82 -4.09
C TYR A 239 15.11 5.32 -4.00
#